data_AF-A0A7S2RG33-F1
#
_entry.id   AF-A0A7S2RG33-F1
#
_cell.length_a   1.000
_cell.length_b   1.000
_cell.length_c   1.000
_cell.angle_alpha   90.00
_cell.angle_beta   90.00
_cell.angle_gamma   90.00
#
_symmetry.space_group_name_H-M   'P 1'
#
loop_
_entity.id
_entity.type
_entity.pdbx_description
1 polymer ?
#
loop_
_entity_poly.entity_id
_entity_poly.type
_entity_poly.pdbx_seq_one_letter_code
_entity_poly.pdbx_strand_id
1 'polypeptide(L)'
;LGVSKSRCYVLGKDAAEIKGFDDIVVNLIDEHPQDYFFLIADENLDIIEDSAHHVTISGSLCIESIRHRLLPEQERRLLALVRSANDSSQDIAVYNSRAHGFLQKVPMNREQKDGNFEKISALWKERCMAKPIECNPGACCLDDDNDENDGKKEILQLVSFIDKACTKGENCVDDQWPILVIKLHALKGTLSTTFHNFDCATAIDDINSFRSPKPPPCFFDRWSSLRALILSLCGKNIPSS
;
A
#
# COMPACT_ATOMS: atom_id res chain seq x y z
N LEU A 1 -20.19 -15.36 8.42
CA LEU A 1 -19.75 -14.56 7.25
C LEU A 1 -20.32 -15.06 5.91
N GLY A 2 -20.83 -16.30 5.79
CA GLY A 2 -21.47 -16.75 4.54
C GLY A 2 -20.53 -16.87 3.33
N VAL A 3 -19.21 -16.75 3.55
CA VAL A 3 -18.17 -16.87 2.54
C VAL A 3 -17.90 -18.35 2.27
N SER A 4 -17.77 -18.73 1.00
CA SER A 4 -17.40 -20.09 0.60
C SER A 4 -16.04 -20.47 1.18
N LYS A 5 -15.86 -21.73 1.60
CA LYS A 5 -14.56 -22.24 2.08
C LYS A 5 -13.44 -22.05 1.05
N SER A 6 -13.75 -22.09 -0.25
CA SER A 6 -12.78 -21.85 -1.32
C SER A 6 -12.26 -20.40 -1.39
N ARG A 7 -12.88 -19.48 -0.65
CA ARG A 7 -12.47 -18.07 -0.54
C ARG A 7 -11.94 -17.73 0.86
N CYS A 8 -11.68 -18.75 1.68
CA CYS A 8 -11.14 -18.61 3.02
C CYS A 8 -9.72 -19.17 3.06
N TYR A 9 -8.76 -18.28 3.29
CA TYR A 9 -7.35 -18.63 3.43
C TYR A 9 -6.96 -18.56 4.90
N VAL A 10 -6.32 -19.62 5.39
CA VAL A 10 -5.73 -19.67 6.74
C VAL A 10 -4.26 -19.93 6.54
N LEU A 11 -3.44 -18.92 6.87
CA LEU A 11 -1.99 -18.92 6.68
C LEU A 11 -1.29 -18.92 8.04
N GLY A 12 -0.01 -19.25 8.03
CA GLY A 12 0.84 -19.26 9.23
C GLY A 12 1.08 -20.67 9.78
N LYS A 13 0.93 -21.69 8.92
CA LYS A 13 1.22 -23.08 9.28
C LYS A 13 2.71 -23.32 9.48
N ASP A 14 3.55 -22.63 8.71
CA ASP A 14 5.01 -22.77 8.75
C ASP A 14 5.73 -21.42 8.61
N ALA A 15 7.04 -21.44 8.84
CA ALA A 15 7.90 -20.26 8.77
C ALA A 15 7.87 -19.58 7.39
N ALA A 16 7.73 -20.35 6.31
CA ALA A 16 7.72 -19.80 4.95
C ALA A 16 6.42 -19.02 4.70
N GLU A 17 5.28 -19.55 5.14
CA GLU A 17 3.99 -18.84 5.05
C GLU A 17 4.00 -17.55 5.87
N ILE A 18 4.58 -17.56 7.08
CA ILE A 18 4.63 -16.35 7.92
C ILE A 18 5.57 -15.30 7.29
N LYS A 19 6.74 -15.71 6.80
CA LYS A 19 7.73 -14.81 6.19
C LYS A 19 7.29 -14.27 4.83
N GLY A 20 6.55 -15.05 4.04
CA GLY A 20 5.99 -14.64 2.74
C GLY A 20 4.56 -14.13 2.80
N PHE A 21 4.03 -13.87 4.00
CA PHE A 21 2.62 -13.56 4.19
C PHE A 21 2.17 -12.30 3.42
N ASP A 22 2.99 -11.25 3.40
CA ASP A 22 2.67 -10.02 2.69
C ASP A 22 2.68 -10.21 1.16
N ASP A 23 3.65 -10.95 0.62
CA ASP A 23 3.67 -11.36 -0.79
C ASP A 23 2.43 -12.14 -1.19
N ILE A 24 2.04 -13.13 -0.38
CA ILE A 24 0.86 -13.97 -0.64
C ILE A 24 -0.40 -13.10 -0.70
N VAL A 25 -0.59 -12.19 0.26
CA VAL A 25 -1.78 -11.33 0.31
C VAL A 25 -1.80 -10.34 -0.85
N VAL A 26 -0.68 -9.70 -1.17
CA VAL A 26 -0.60 -8.74 -2.28
C VAL A 26 -0.88 -9.45 -3.61
N ASN A 27 -0.25 -10.59 -3.87
CA ASN A 27 -0.48 -11.38 -5.09
C ASN A 27 -1.96 -11.81 -5.20
N LEU A 28 -2.58 -12.23 -4.10
CA LEU A 28 -4.00 -12.61 -4.09
C LEU A 28 -4.90 -11.41 -4.45
N ILE A 29 -4.57 -10.21 -3.99
CA ILE A 29 -5.32 -8.99 -4.31
C ILE A 29 -5.12 -8.55 -5.76
N ASP A 30 -3.91 -8.76 -6.30
CA ASP A 30 -3.58 -8.51 -7.71
C ASP A 30 -4.33 -9.48 -8.64
N GLU A 31 -4.39 -10.77 -8.29
CA GLU A 31 -5.07 -11.82 -9.07
C GLU A 31 -6.60 -11.68 -9.08
N HIS A 32 -7.17 -11.00 -8.08
CA HIS A 32 -8.62 -10.77 -7.98
C HIS A 32 -8.95 -9.27 -7.86
N PRO A 33 -8.80 -8.49 -8.95
CA PRO A 33 -8.91 -7.03 -8.92
C PRO A 33 -10.32 -6.50 -8.62
N GLN A 34 -11.35 -7.35 -8.70
CA GLN A 34 -12.76 -6.98 -8.46
C GLN A 34 -13.30 -7.50 -7.12
N ASP A 35 -12.52 -8.28 -6.38
CA ASP A 35 -12.95 -8.87 -5.13
C ASP A 35 -12.75 -7.94 -3.93
N TYR A 36 -13.43 -8.22 -2.83
CA TYR A 36 -13.21 -7.54 -1.56
C TYR A 36 -12.54 -8.51 -0.59
N PHE A 37 -11.62 -7.97 0.21
CA PHE A 37 -10.75 -8.75 1.07
C PHE A 37 -10.99 -8.42 2.53
N PHE A 38 -11.20 -9.46 3.33
CA PHE A 38 -11.24 -9.35 4.77
C PHE A 38 -10.05 -10.12 5.35
N LEU A 39 -9.13 -9.38 5.97
CA LEU A 39 -7.90 -9.90 6.56
C LEU A 39 -7.94 -9.74 8.07
N ILE A 40 -7.60 -10.81 8.78
CA ILE A 40 -7.35 -10.78 10.22
C ILE A 40 -5.96 -11.36 10.44
N ALA A 41 -5.07 -10.62 11.09
CA ALA A 41 -3.77 -11.12 11.53
C ALA A 41 -3.72 -11.15 13.05
N ASP A 42 -3.28 -12.26 13.64
CA ASP A 42 -2.97 -12.29 15.08
C ASP A 42 -1.81 -11.32 15.39
N GLU A 43 -1.82 -10.70 16.57
CA GLU A 43 -0.83 -9.70 17.00
C GLU A 43 0.60 -10.21 16.88
N ASN A 44 0.83 -11.43 17.35
CA ASN A 44 2.11 -12.10 17.43
C ASN A 44 2.04 -13.41 16.66
N LEU A 45 2.84 -13.51 15.60
CA LEU A 45 2.99 -14.69 14.75
C LEU A 45 4.31 -15.37 15.12
N ASP A 46 4.24 -16.43 15.91
CA ASP A 46 5.41 -17.15 16.40
C ASP A 46 5.90 -18.17 15.36
N ILE A 47 7.15 -18.04 14.97
CA ILE A 47 7.85 -18.95 14.09
C ILE A 47 8.77 -19.82 14.94
N ILE A 48 8.65 -21.15 14.77
CA ILE A 48 9.57 -22.13 15.35
C ILE A 48 10.43 -22.66 14.21
N GLU A 49 11.64 -22.12 14.04
CA GLU A 49 12.58 -22.56 12.98
C GLU A 49 13.45 -23.74 13.42
N ASP A 50 13.71 -23.88 14.72
CA ASP A 50 14.39 -25.02 15.36
C ASP A 50 14.01 -25.06 16.84
N SER A 51 14.25 -26.17 17.54
CA SER A 51 13.89 -26.42 18.95
C SER A 51 14.33 -25.36 19.99
N ALA A 52 15.11 -24.36 19.58
CA ALA A 52 15.67 -23.31 20.43
C ALA A 52 15.46 -21.87 19.91
N HIS A 53 14.99 -21.67 18.68
CA HIS A 53 14.86 -20.33 18.08
C HIS A 53 13.40 -20.00 17.82
N HIS A 54 12.84 -19.16 18.69
CA HIS A 54 11.52 -18.55 18.52
C HIS A 54 11.71 -17.14 17.94
N VAL A 55 11.16 -16.91 16.76
CA VAL A 55 11.08 -15.59 16.15
C VAL A 55 9.61 -15.18 16.14
N THR A 56 9.29 -14.04 16.75
CA THR A 56 7.93 -13.49 16.72
C THR A 56 7.86 -12.38 15.69
N ILE A 57 6.93 -12.49 14.74
CA ILE A 57 6.62 -11.45 13.77
C ILE A 57 5.33 -10.74 14.18
N SER A 58 5.32 -9.40 14.16
CA SER A 58 4.10 -8.65 14.49
C SER A 58 3.12 -8.64 13.32
N GLY A 59 1.90 -9.14 13.53
CA GLY A 59 0.85 -9.10 12.52
C GLY A 59 0.44 -7.68 12.12
N SER A 60 0.56 -6.71 13.03
CA SER A 60 0.30 -5.29 12.72
C SER A 60 1.31 -4.73 11.71
N LEU A 61 2.59 -5.11 11.83
CA LEU A 61 3.64 -4.73 10.86
C LEU A 61 3.43 -5.42 9.52
N CYS A 62 2.98 -6.67 9.51
CA CYS A 62 2.62 -7.36 8.27
C CYS A 62 1.49 -6.62 7.53
N ILE A 63 0.42 -6.23 8.24
CA ILE A 63 -0.69 -5.46 7.66
C ILE A 63 -0.19 -4.11 7.12
N GLU A 64 0.66 -3.41 7.88
CA GLU A 64 1.26 -2.15 7.44
C GLU A 64 2.06 -2.33 6.15
N SER A 65 2.91 -3.36 6.05
CA SER A 65 3.68 -3.69 4.85
C SER A 65 2.75 -3.92 3.65
N ILE A 66 1.71 -4.75 3.82
CA ILE A 66 0.72 -5.03 2.78
C ILE A 66 0.09 -3.72 2.28
N ARG A 67 -0.42 -2.88 3.20
CA ARG A 67 -1.09 -1.63 2.83
C ARG A 67 -0.20 -0.69 2.05
N HIS A 68 1.07 -0.55 2.44
CA HIS A 68 2.04 0.28 1.71
C HIS A 68 2.35 -0.23 0.30
N ARG A 69 2.16 -1.54 0.05
CA ARG A 69 2.39 -2.17 -1.25
C ARG A 69 1.17 -2.12 -2.18
N LEU A 70 -0.02 -1.95 -1.63
CA LEU A 70 -1.27 -1.89 -2.39
C LEU A 70 -1.48 -0.52 -3.04
N LEU A 71 -2.18 -0.51 -4.18
CA LEU A 71 -2.75 0.70 -4.76
C LEU A 71 -3.90 1.24 -3.92
N PRO A 72 -4.22 2.55 -3.98
CA PRO A 72 -5.37 3.10 -3.28
C PRO A 72 -6.67 2.36 -3.58
N GLU A 73 -6.91 1.97 -4.84
CA GLU A 73 -8.08 1.21 -5.27
C GLU A 73 -8.08 -0.24 -4.76
N GLN A 74 -6.90 -0.81 -4.53
CA GLN A 74 -6.73 -2.13 -3.93
C GLN A 74 -6.92 -2.08 -2.42
N GLU A 75 -6.28 -1.13 -1.74
CA GLU A 75 -6.38 -0.92 -0.30
C GLU A 75 -7.82 -0.53 0.12
N ARG A 76 -8.56 0.17 -0.75
CA ARG A 76 -9.99 0.50 -0.54
C ARG A 76 -10.87 -0.75 -0.45
N ARG A 77 -10.48 -1.83 -1.12
CA ARG A 77 -11.20 -3.12 -1.10
C ARG A 77 -10.73 -4.06 0.01
N LEU A 78 -9.73 -3.66 0.80
CA LEU A 78 -9.19 -4.44 1.90
C LEU A 78 -9.68 -3.90 3.25
N LEU A 79 -10.31 -4.74 4.08
CA LEU A 79 -10.46 -4.53 5.52
C LEU A 79 -9.47 -5.43 6.27
N ALA A 80 -8.42 -4.86 6.86
CA ALA A 80 -7.40 -5.59 7.60
C ALA A 80 -7.45 -5.22 9.09
N LEU A 81 -7.61 -6.23 9.96
CA LEU A 81 -7.73 -6.05 11.40
C LEU A 81 -6.65 -6.85 12.15
N VAL A 82 -6.11 -6.27 13.22
CA VAL A 82 -5.22 -6.99 14.14
C VAL A 82 -6.06 -7.70 15.20
N ARG A 83 -5.79 -8.97 15.47
CA ARG A 83 -6.42 -9.71 16.56
C ARG A 83 -5.45 -9.83 17.74
N SER A 84 -5.82 -9.23 18.87
CA SER A 84 -4.93 -9.11 20.02
C SER A 84 -5.61 -9.48 21.35
N ALA A 85 -4.84 -9.99 22.31
CA ALA A 85 -5.37 -10.49 23.59
C ALA A 85 -5.40 -9.46 24.71
N ASN A 86 -4.52 -8.45 24.69
CA ASN A 86 -4.30 -7.61 25.84
C ASN A 86 -3.81 -6.22 25.42
N ASP A 87 -4.75 -5.34 25.10
CA ASP A 87 -4.42 -4.08 24.44
C ASP A 87 -4.37 -2.94 25.45
N SER A 88 -3.18 -2.42 25.71
CA SER A 88 -3.06 -1.10 26.32
C SER A 88 -3.60 -0.04 25.34
N SER A 89 -3.94 1.15 25.83
CA SER A 89 -4.32 2.27 24.95
C SER A 89 -3.22 2.61 23.94
N GLN A 90 -1.97 2.34 24.28
CA GLN A 90 -0.82 2.52 23.39
C GLN A 90 -0.83 1.51 22.24
N ASP A 91 -1.11 0.24 22.52
CA ASP A 91 -1.14 -0.82 21.50
C ASP A 91 -2.30 -0.58 20.52
N ILE A 92 -3.46 -0.16 21.03
CA ILE A 92 -4.61 0.22 20.19
C ILE A 92 -4.23 1.35 19.23
N ALA A 93 -3.52 2.37 19.69
CA ALA A 93 -3.08 3.48 18.84
C ALA A 93 -2.14 2.98 17.73
N VAL A 94 -1.20 2.08 18.06
CA VAL A 94 -0.30 1.46 17.09
C VAL A 94 -1.10 0.64 16.06
N TYR A 95 -2.04 -0.19 16.49
CA TYR A 95 -2.87 -0.98 15.56
C TYR A 95 -3.70 -0.12 14.64
N ASN A 96 -4.30 0.97 15.15
CA ASN A 96 -5.09 1.88 14.33
C ASN A 96 -4.22 2.67 13.34
N SER A 97 -2.93 2.88 13.63
CA SER A 97 -2.01 3.50 12.67
C SER A 97 -1.60 2.54 11.55
N ARG A 98 -1.45 1.25 11.88
CA ARG A 98 -0.91 0.22 10.98
C ARG A 98 -1.98 -0.55 10.20
N ALA A 99 -3.15 -0.75 10.80
CA ALA A 99 -4.27 -1.52 10.26
C ALA A 99 -5.56 -0.67 10.22
N HIS A 100 -6.68 -1.26 9.81
CA HIS A 100 -7.99 -0.58 9.79
C HIS A 100 -8.74 -0.72 11.12
N GLY A 101 -8.12 -1.35 12.11
CA GLY A 101 -8.66 -1.55 13.44
C GLY A 101 -8.16 -2.83 14.07
N PHE A 102 -8.84 -3.24 15.13
CA PHE A 102 -8.48 -4.42 15.90
C PHE A 102 -9.69 -5.18 16.43
N LEU A 103 -9.47 -6.45 16.74
CA LEU A 103 -10.40 -7.40 17.34
C LEU A 103 -9.79 -7.97 18.62
N GLN A 104 -10.58 -8.01 19.69
CA GLN A 104 -10.13 -8.63 20.93
C GLN A 104 -10.16 -10.17 20.81
N LYS A 105 -9.12 -10.82 21.35
CA LYS A 105 -8.92 -12.28 21.36
C LYS A 105 -9.60 -12.98 22.54
N VAL A 106 -10.36 -12.25 23.37
CA VAL A 106 -11.08 -12.79 24.54
C VAL A 106 -12.12 -13.85 24.13
N PRO A 107 -12.38 -14.87 24.98
CA PRO A 107 -13.47 -15.82 24.77
C PRO A 107 -14.79 -15.07 24.67
N MET A 108 -15.39 -15.06 23.48
CA MET A 108 -16.60 -14.27 23.23
C MET A 108 -17.83 -15.04 23.68
N ASN A 109 -18.58 -14.47 24.63
CA ASN A 109 -19.97 -14.85 24.84
C ASN A 109 -20.81 -14.43 23.61
N ARG A 110 -22.09 -14.84 23.55
CA ARG A 110 -22.95 -14.57 22.39
C ARG A 110 -23.08 -13.07 22.11
N GLU A 111 -23.28 -12.26 23.15
CA GLU A 111 -23.40 -10.80 23.04
C GLU A 111 -22.13 -10.14 22.49
N GLN A 112 -20.96 -10.60 22.90
CA GLN A 112 -19.67 -10.11 22.39
C GLN A 112 -19.41 -10.52 20.94
N LYS A 113 -19.90 -11.69 20.51
CA LYS A 113 -19.85 -12.09 19.10
C LYS A 113 -20.70 -11.16 18.25
N ASP A 114 -21.90 -10.84 18.72
CA ASP A 114 -22.82 -9.94 18.04
C ASP A 114 -22.21 -8.53 17.97
N GLY A 115 -21.66 -8.02 19.07
CA GLY A 115 -20.97 -6.72 19.10
C GLY A 115 -19.74 -6.64 18.18
N ASN A 116 -18.91 -7.69 18.13
CA ASN A 116 -17.79 -7.74 17.18
C ASN A 116 -18.26 -7.82 15.73
N PHE A 117 -19.34 -8.55 15.46
CA PHE A 117 -19.92 -8.60 14.12
C PHE A 117 -20.48 -7.24 13.71
N GLU A 118 -21.15 -6.52 14.61
CA GLU A 118 -21.60 -5.15 14.37
C GLU A 118 -20.43 -4.21 14.08
N LYS A 119 -19.35 -4.29 14.86
CA LYS A 119 -18.13 -3.51 14.65
C LYS A 119 -17.49 -3.80 13.28
N ILE A 120 -17.30 -5.08 12.94
CA ILE A 120 -16.75 -5.48 11.63
C ILE A 120 -17.67 -5.02 10.50
N SER A 121 -18.98 -5.18 10.65
CA SER A 121 -19.98 -4.74 9.67
C SER A 121 -19.92 -3.22 9.47
N ALA A 122 -19.77 -2.44 10.54
CA ALA A 122 -19.65 -0.99 10.45
C ALA A 122 -18.38 -0.59 9.68
N LEU A 123 -17.22 -1.14 10.07
CA LEU A 123 -15.94 -0.89 9.39
C LEU A 123 -15.97 -1.33 7.92
N TRP A 124 -16.60 -2.46 7.63
CA TRP A 124 -16.74 -2.97 6.28
C TRP A 124 -17.59 -2.05 5.40
N LYS A 125 -18.73 -1.57 5.92
CA LYS A 125 -19.60 -0.64 5.19
C LYS A 125 -18.90 0.69 4.95
N GLU A 126 -18.29 1.26 5.99
CA GLU A 126 -17.55 2.51 5.91
C GLU A 126 -16.45 2.46 4.84
N ARG A 127 -15.70 1.35 4.78
CA ARG A 127 -14.56 1.25 3.88
C ARG A 127 -14.90 0.78 2.47
N CYS A 128 -15.66 -0.31 2.37
CA CYS A 128 -15.90 -1.01 1.10
C CYS A 128 -17.16 -0.54 0.39
N MET A 129 -18.14 0.00 1.13
CA MET A 129 -19.43 0.46 0.58
C MET A 129 -19.56 1.97 0.56
N ALA A 130 -18.59 2.72 1.09
CA ALA A 130 -18.49 4.13 0.78
C ALA A 130 -18.47 4.26 -0.74
N LYS A 131 -19.46 5.01 -1.26
CA LYS A 131 -19.39 5.49 -2.62
C LYS A 131 -17.99 6.07 -2.81
N PRO A 132 -17.35 5.86 -3.97
CA PRO A 132 -16.19 6.69 -4.30
C PRO A 132 -16.57 8.09 -3.89
N ILE A 133 -15.77 8.73 -3.03
CA ILE A 133 -15.88 10.17 -2.90
C ILE A 133 -15.66 10.59 -4.34
N GLU A 134 -16.74 10.88 -5.06
CA GLU A 134 -16.66 11.72 -6.23
C GLU A 134 -15.98 12.94 -5.63
N CYS A 135 -14.65 13.02 -5.81
CA CYS A 135 -13.90 14.22 -5.56
C CYS A 135 -14.67 15.22 -6.39
N ASN A 136 -15.56 15.96 -5.72
CA ASN A 136 -16.46 16.87 -6.37
C ASN A 136 -15.48 17.90 -6.94
N PRO A 137 -15.18 17.89 -8.25
CA PRO A 137 -14.13 18.75 -8.77
C PRO A 137 -14.57 20.23 -8.65
N GLY A 138 -15.85 20.46 -8.35
CA GLY A 138 -16.50 21.77 -8.31
C GLY A 138 -16.72 22.38 -6.92
N ALA A 139 -15.92 22.08 -5.90
CA ALA A 139 -15.99 22.81 -4.63
C ALA A 139 -14.83 23.80 -4.38
N CYS A 140 -13.99 24.04 -5.39
CA CYS A 140 -13.14 25.22 -5.49
C CYS A 140 -13.34 25.87 -6.87
N CYS A 141 -14.55 26.37 -7.11
CA CYS A 141 -14.80 27.29 -8.22
C CYS A 141 -14.13 28.62 -7.89
N LEU A 142 -12.98 28.91 -8.49
CA LEU A 142 -12.64 30.23 -9.02
C LEU A 142 -11.72 30.02 -10.23
N ASP A 143 -12.29 30.23 -11.42
CA ASP A 143 -11.68 30.61 -12.70
C ASP A 143 -10.16 30.44 -12.84
N ASP A 144 -9.67 29.47 -13.63
CA ASP A 144 -8.46 29.65 -14.44
C ASP A 144 -8.16 28.46 -15.37
N ASP A 145 -7.73 28.72 -16.61
CA ASP A 145 -7.16 27.77 -17.59
C ASP A 145 -5.78 27.20 -17.13
N ASN A 146 -5.61 26.95 -15.83
CA ASN A 146 -4.32 26.76 -15.16
C ASN A 146 -4.17 25.38 -14.47
N ASP A 147 -5.21 24.54 -14.53
CA ASP A 147 -5.28 23.24 -13.82
C ASP A 147 -4.34 22.17 -14.41
N GLU A 148 -4.23 22.08 -15.74
CA GLU A 148 -3.28 21.15 -16.39
C GLU A 148 -1.82 21.47 -16.06
N ASN A 149 -1.54 22.73 -15.73
CA ASN A 149 -0.21 23.19 -15.37
C ASN A 149 0.16 22.82 -13.92
N ASP A 150 -0.83 22.61 -13.04
CA ASP A 150 -0.60 22.28 -11.64
C ASP A 150 -0.18 20.81 -11.47
N GLY A 151 -0.88 19.88 -12.13
CA GLY A 151 -0.49 18.46 -12.16
C GLY A 151 0.92 18.25 -12.71
N LYS A 152 1.29 18.96 -13.78
CA LYS A 152 2.66 18.93 -14.32
C LYS A 152 3.70 19.47 -13.34
N LYS A 153 3.39 20.52 -12.58
CA LYS A 153 4.30 21.05 -11.55
C LYS A 153 4.52 20.04 -10.43
N GLU A 154 3.46 19.39 -9.96
CA GLU A 154 3.56 18.35 -8.92
C GLU A 154 4.43 17.17 -9.38
N ILE A 155 4.21 16.68 -10.61
CA ILE A 155 5.03 15.61 -11.21
C ILE A 155 6.51 16.01 -11.25
N LEU A 156 6.81 17.23 -11.69
CA LEU A 156 8.18 17.73 -11.77
C LEU A 156 8.84 17.88 -10.38
N GLN A 157 8.07 18.24 -9.35
CA GLN A 157 8.56 18.28 -7.97
C GLN A 157 8.89 16.89 -7.44
N LEU A 158 8.04 15.90 -7.71
CA LEU A 158 8.27 14.50 -7.34
C LEU A 158 9.51 13.92 -8.05
N VAL A 159 9.65 14.15 -9.36
CA VAL A 159 10.84 13.76 -10.13
C VAL A 159 12.10 14.41 -9.55
N SER A 160 12.06 15.71 -9.25
CA SER A 160 13.19 16.41 -8.63
C SER A 160 13.57 15.86 -7.26
N PHE A 161 12.58 15.44 -6.46
CA PHE A 161 12.83 14.81 -5.17
C PHE A 161 13.53 13.46 -5.35
N ILE A 162 13.05 12.63 -6.27
CA ILE A 162 13.64 11.31 -6.54
C ILE A 162 15.07 11.46 -7.08
N ASP A 163 15.32 12.40 -7.99
CA ASP A 163 16.67 12.71 -8.49
C ASP A 163 17.63 13.09 -7.35
N LYS A 164 17.17 13.92 -6.40
CA LYS A 164 17.98 14.30 -5.23
C LYS A 164 18.27 13.13 -4.30
N ALA A 165 17.30 12.24 -4.12
CA ALA A 165 17.50 11.01 -3.34
C ALA A 165 18.49 10.06 -4.04
N CYS A 166 18.52 10.04 -5.38
CA CYS A 166 19.46 9.24 -6.16
C CYS A 166 20.90 9.80 -6.19
N THR A 167 21.10 11.10 -5.95
CA THR A 167 22.39 11.79 -6.15
C THR A 167 23.15 12.13 -4.87
N LYS A 168 22.53 12.07 -3.68
CA LYS A 168 23.20 12.36 -2.41
C LYS A 168 24.19 11.25 -2.03
N GLY A 169 25.44 11.42 -2.44
CA GLY A 169 26.58 10.49 -2.30
C GLY A 169 27.07 10.16 -0.89
N GLU A 170 26.21 10.20 0.12
CA GLU A 170 26.52 9.72 1.48
C GLU A 170 25.53 8.65 2.00
N ASN A 171 24.34 8.53 1.39
CA ASN A 171 23.38 7.49 1.76
C ASN A 171 23.24 6.50 0.61
N CYS A 172 23.32 5.19 0.91
CA CYS A 172 23.05 4.19 -0.11
C CYS A 172 21.59 4.30 -0.55
N VAL A 173 21.28 4.08 -1.83
CA VAL A 173 19.88 3.99 -2.29
C VAL A 173 19.11 2.93 -1.51
N ASP A 174 19.79 1.88 -1.03
CA ASP A 174 19.23 0.88 -0.13
C ASP A 174 18.58 1.51 1.11
N ASP A 175 19.24 2.49 1.74
CA ASP A 175 18.76 3.14 2.97
C ASP A 175 17.58 4.07 2.70
N GLN A 176 17.52 4.67 1.50
CA GLN A 176 16.45 5.56 1.10
C GLN A 176 15.31 4.86 0.35
N TRP A 177 15.45 3.56 0.08
CA TRP A 177 14.53 2.82 -0.76
C TRP A 177 13.07 2.89 -0.28
N PRO A 178 12.76 2.73 1.02
CA PRO A 178 11.39 2.86 1.50
C PRO A 178 10.76 4.23 1.19
N ILE A 179 11.55 5.31 1.31
CA ILE A 179 11.12 6.67 1.01
C ILE A 179 10.92 6.84 -0.50
N LEU A 180 11.84 6.30 -1.31
CA LEU A 180 11.74 6.31 -2.76
C LEU A 180 10.49 5.58 -3.25
N VAL A 181 10.15 4.42 -2.70
CA VAL A 181 8.93 3.67 -3.05
C VAL A 181 7.68 4.51 -2.80
N ILE A 182 7.60 5.21 -1.66
CA ILE A 182 6.47 6.11 -1.36
C ILE A 182 6.37 7.23 -2.40
N LYS A 183 7.51 7.82 -2.81
CA LYS A 183 7.52 8.91 -3.80
C LYS A 183 7.24 8.44 -5.22
N LEU A 184 7.74 7.26 -5.60
CA LEU A 184 7.39 6.60 -6.86
C LEU A 184 5.89 6.29 -6.90
N HIS A 185 5.31 5.86 -5.79
CA HIS A 185 3.88 5.61 -5.68
C HIS A 185 3.06 6.90 -5.84
N ALA A 186 3.45 7.98 -5.15
CA ALA A 186 2.81 9.28 -5.33
C ALA A 186 2.89 9.75 -6.79
N LEU A 187 4.07 9.61 -7.42
CA LEU A 187 4.30 9.94 -8.82
C LEU A 187 3.40 9.14 -9.77
N LYS A 188 3.23 7.83 -9.53
CA LYS A 188 2.27 7.00 -10.28
C LYS A 188 0.85 7.58 -10.19
N GLY A 189 0.40 7.92 -8.98
CA GLY A 189 -0.93 8.49 -8.76
C GLY A 189 -1.14 9.75 -9.57
N THR A 190 -0.21 10.71 -9.45
CA THR A 190 -0.27 11.99 -10.18
C THR A 190 -0.18 11.81 -11.69
N LEU A 191 0.65 10.89 -12.19
CA LEU A 191 0.71 10.57 -13.63
C LEU A 191 -0.62 10.03 -14.16
N SER A 192 -1.26 9.14 -13.40
CA SER A 192 -2.53 8.49 -13.77
C SER A 192 -3.69 9.49 -13.85
N THR A 193 -3.67 10.51 -13.00
CA THR A 193 -4.70 11.57 -12.99
C THR A 193 -4.40 12.68 -14.01
N THR A 194 -3.12 12.99 -14.26
CA THR A 194 -2.71 14.11 -15.13
C THR A 194 -2.69 13.75 -16.61
N PHE A 195 -2.35 12.50 -16.97
CA PHE A 195 -2.18 12.08 -18.36
C PHE A 195 -3.00 10.82 -18.69
N HIS A 196 -3.59 10.80 -19.89
CA HIS A 196 -4.41 9.69 -20.39
C HIS A 196 -3.88 9.07 -21.69
N ASN A 197 -2.58 9.21 -21.97
CA ASN A 197 -1.95 8.70 -23.19
C ASN A 197 -1.18 7.37 -22.96
N PHE A 198 -0.79 6.70 -24.05
CA PHE A 198 -0.10 5.40 -24.00
C PHE A 198 1.26 5.46 -23.31
N ASP A 199 2.00 6.56 -23.50
CA ASP A 199 3.30 6.78 -22.90
C ASP A 199 3.20 6.87 -21.35
N CYS A 200 2.10 7.40 -20.83
CA CYS A 200 1.79 7.38 -19.40
C CYS A 200 1.63 5.96 -18.86
N ALA A 201 0.95 5.08 -19.60
CA ALA A 201 0.80 3.67 -19.19
C ALA A 201 2.17 2.98 -19.09
N THR A 202 3.06 3.23 -20.05
CA THR A 202 4.44 2.71 -20.02
C THR A 202 5.20 3.20 -18.78
N ALA A 203 5.10 4.50 -18.46
CA ALA A 203 5.72 5.07 -17.27
C ALA A 203 5.17 4.44 -15.97
N ILE A 204 3.85 4.22 -15.91
CA ILE A 204 3.18 3.59 -14.76
C ILE A 204 3.63 2.15 -14.58
N ASP A 205 3.81 1.39 -15.65
CA ASP A 205 4.28 0.00 -15.62
C ASP A 205 5.73 -0.07 -15.13
N ASP A 206 6.60 0.83 -15.61
CA ASP A 206 7.97 0.94 -15.13
C ASP A 206 8.00 1.28 -13.62
N ILE A 207 7.17 2.21 -13.14
CA ILE A 207 7.05 2.49 -11.71
C ILE A 207 6.59 1.25 -10.93
N ASN A 208 5.61 0.50 -11.44
CA ASN A 208 5.12 -0.70 -10.76
C ASN A 208 6.18 -1.79 -10.64
N SER A 209 7.12 -1.86 -11.59
CA SER A 209 8.22 -2.82 -11.52
C SER A 209 9.26 -2.50 -10.43
N PHE A 210 9.20 -1.30 -9.82
CA PHE A 210 10.06 -0.89 -8.71
C PHE A 210 9.46 -1.25 -7.33
N ARG A 211 8.40 -2.04 -7.25
CA ARG A 211 7.70 -2.38 -5.98
C ARG A 211 8.43 -3.38 -5.09
N SER A 212 9.70 -3.69 -5.35
CA SER A 212 10.46 -4.66 -4.56
C SER A 212 10.85 -4.09 -3.19
N PRO A 213 11.08 -4.95 -2.16
CA PRO A 213 11.57 -4.51 -0.85
C PRO A 213 12.98 -3.87 -0.87
N LYS A 214 13.72 -4.07 -1.97
CA LYS A 214 15.07 -3.54 -2.22
C LYS A 214 15.12 -2.91 -3.60
N PRO A 215 16.03 -1.94 -3.85
CA PRO A 215 16.19 -1.38 -5.18
C PRO A 215 16.59 -2.47 -6.19
N PRO A 216 16.01 -2.47 -7.41
CA PRO A 216 16.44 -3.39 -8.44
C PRO A 216 17.88 -3.07 -8.87
N PRO A 217 18.68 -4.07 -9.31
CA PRO A 217 20.10 -3.88 -9.64
C PRO A 217 20.39 -2.81 -10.71
N CYS A 218 19.42 -2.54 -11.58
CA CYS A 218 19.51 -1.54 -12.66
C CYS A 218 18.58 -0.34 -12.40
N PHE A 219 18.29 -0.03 -11.13
CA PHE A 219 17.36 1.04 -10.76
C PHE A 219 17.74 2.37 -11.40
N PHE A 220 19.01 2.78 -11.35
CA PHE A 220 19.44 4.09 -11.87
C PHE A 220 19.28 4.21 -13.39
N ASP A 221 19.61 3.16 -14.14
CA ASP A 221 19.46 3.15 -15.59
C ASP A 221 17.97 3.24 -15.96
N ARG A 222 17.15 2.42 -15.30
CA ARG A 222 15.70 2.41 -15.52
C ARG A 222 15.03 3.69 -15.07
N TRP A 223 15.45 4.27 -13.94
CA TRP A 223 14.99 5.57 -13.47
C TRP A 223 15.36 6.66 -14.47
N SER A 224 16.55 6.64 -15.04
CA SER A 224 16.98 7.62 -16.04
C SER A 224 16.09 7.58 -17.30
N SER A 225 15.76 6.37 -17.78
CA SER A 225 14.83 6.18 -18.90
C SER A 225 13.40 6.62 -18.55
N LEU A 226 12.88 6.21 -17.40
CA LEU A 226 11.55 6.61 -16.92
C LEU A 226 11.44 8.13 -16.74
N ARG A 227 12.46 8.75 -16.15
CA ARG A 227 12.58 10.19 -15.97
C ARG A 227 12.53 10.91 -17.30
N ALA A 228 13.28 10.45 -18.30
CA ALA A 228 13.27 11.02 -19.64
C ALA A 228 11.86 10.99 -20.26
N LEU A 229 11.16 9.86 -20.13
CA LEU A 229 9.78 9.69 -20.58
C LEU A 229 8.81 10.66 -19.87
N ILE A 230 8.89 10.77 -18.54
CA ILE A 230 8.05 11.67 -17.75
C ILE A 230 8.31 13.15 -18.10
N LEU A 231 9.58 13.54 -18.27
CA LEU A 231 9.91 14.91 -18.67
C LEU A 231 9.36 15.25 -20.06
N SER A 232 9.40 14.29 -20.99
CA SER A 232 8.79 14.42 -22.31
C SER A 232 7.27 14.61 -22.20
N LEU A 233 6.59 13.83 -21.36
CA LEU A 233 5.15 13.99 -21.08
C LEU A 233 4.81 15.39 -20.52
N CYS A 234 5.67 15.94 -19.67
CA CYS A 234 5.53 17.30 -19.15
C CYS A 234 5.93 18.41 -20.14
N GLY A 235 6.29 18.08 -21.38
CA GLY A 235 6.72 19.05 -22.40
C GLY A 235 8.08 19.69 -22.13
N LYS A 236 8.91 19.08 -21.27
CA LYS A 236 10.29 19.54 -21.03
C LYS A 236 11.25 18.80 -21.95
N ASN A 237 11.92 19.56 -22.83
CA ASN A 237 13.05 19.05 -23.57
C ASN A 237 14.16 18.66 -22.60
N ILE A 238 14.63 17.43 -22.71
CA ILE A 238 15.81 16.96 -21.98
C ILE A 238 17.00 17.70 -22.59
N PRO A 239 17.78 18.48 -21.82
CA PRO A 239 19.00 19.08 -22.33
C PRO A 239 19.91 17.94 -22.78
N SER A 240 20.31 17.97 -24.05
CA SER A 240 21.27 17.03 -24.61
C SER A 240 22.58 17.17 -23.81
N SER A 241 22.90 16.15 -23.01
CA SER A 241 24.16 16.03 -22.29
C SER A 241 25.34 15.97 -23.24
#